data_AF-X0RTE3-F1
#
_entry.id   AF-X0RTE3-F1
#
_cell.length_a   1.000
_cell.length_b   1.000
_cell.length_c   1.000
_cell.angle_alpha   90.00
_cell.angle_beta   90.00
_cell.angle_gamma   90.00
#
_symmetry.space_group_name_H-M   'P 1'
#
loop_
_entity.id
_entity.type
_entity.pdbx_description
1 polymer ?
#
loop_
_entity_poly.entity_id
_entity_poly.type
_entity_poly.pdbx_seq_one_letter_code
_entity_poly.pdbx_strand_id
1 'polypeptide(L)'
;MNITTNPKQRSYLDTYIQNYPIHKRALCVDKLGWHDKQYILPDRAIGSDGKQLIVYQSANSINSTLTQQGELAQWRDNLCKPLAEQSRFVFSIACAFAGQLLELLEYDGGGFHLLGSSSMGKSLSLKLAASVWGNPNKYVKTWRSTDNALESTASEHNDSFYHLMRSANVIPK
;
A
#
# COMPACT_ATOMS: atom_id res chain seq x y z
N MET A 1 7.03 8.46 29.19
CA MET A 1 7.18 7.15 29.86
C MET A 1 8.62 7.10 30.38
N ASN A 2 8.84 7.28 31.68
CA ASN A 2 10.19 7.36 32.24
C ASN A 2 10.65 5.98 32.69
N ILE A 3 11.66 5.43 32.02
CA ILE A 3 12.32 4.18 32.45
C ILE A 3 13.33 4.56 33.53
N THR A 4 13.16 4.00 34.73
CA THR A 4 14.07 4.22 35.87
C THR A 4 15.51 3.82 35.54
N THR A 5 16.47 4.59 36.04
CA THR A 5 17.92 4.32 35.89
C THR A 5 18.46 3.42 36.99
N ASN A 6 17.64 3.04 37.98
CA ASN A 6 18.05 2.18 39.08
C ASN A 6 18.33 0.74 38.59
N PRO A 7 19.56 0.20 38.78
CA PRO A 7 19.94 -1.12 38.28
C PRO A 7 19.07 -2.27 38.82
N LYS A 8 18.67 -2.21 40.10
CA LYS A 8 17.81 -3.24 40.71
C LYS A 8 16.42 -3.26 40.06
N GLN A 9 15.85 -2.09 39.79
CA GLN A 9 14.54 -2.00 39.15
C GLN A 9 14.57 -2.45 37.69
N ARG A 10 15.69 -2.23 36.97
CA ARG A 10 15.90 -2.81 35.63
C ARG A 10 15.97 -4.33 35.67
N SER A 11 16.70 -4.91 36.62
CA SER A 11 16.78 -6.37 36.78
C SER A 11 15.42 -7.01 37.07
N TYR A 12 14.58 -6.37 37.88
CA TYR A 12 13.20 -6.84 38.09
C TYR A 12 12.33 -6.74 36.83
N LEU A 13 12.50 -5.67 36.05
CA LEU A 13 11.79 -5.52 34.77
C LEU A 13 12.23 -6.59 33.76
N ASP A 14 13.53 -6.86 33.64
CA ASP A 14 14.05 -7.90 32.75
C ASP A 14 13.51 -9.28 33.14
N THR A 15 13.52 -9.59 34.44
CA THR A 15 12.97 -10.83 34.99
C THR A 15 11.48 -10.95 34.72
N TYR A 16 10.74 -9.84 34.85
CA TYR A 16 9.31 -9.79 34.56
C TYR A 16 9.05 -10.03 33.06
N ILE A 17 9.74 -9.32 32.16
CA ILE A 17 9.57 -9.45 30.70
C ILE A 17 9.89 -10.87 30.24
N GLN A 18 10.95 -11.49 30.77
CA GLN A 18 11.36 -12.84 30.39
C GLN A 18 10.41 -13.93 30.90
N ASN A 19 9.80 -13.73 32.07
CA ASN A 19 8.92 -14.73 32.69
C ASN A 19 7.43 -14.46 32.46
N TYR A 20 7.07 -13.34 31.83
CA TYR A 20 5.67 -13.00 31.60
C TYR A 20 5.04 -14.02 30.65
N PRO A 21 3.89 -14.63 31.02
CA PRO A 21 3.25 -15.63 30.19
C PRO A 21 2.80 -15.02 28.85
N ILE A 22 3.32 -15.58 27.76
CA ILE A 22 2.97 -15.14 26.40
C ILE A 22 1.67 -15.84 25.99
N HIS A 23 0.56 -15.10 26.01
CA HIS A 23 -0.75 -15.62 25.63
C HIS A 23 -1.08 -15.49 24.13
N LYS A 24 -0.32 -14.66 23.40
CA LYS A 24 -0.46 -14.47 21.94
C LYS A 24 0.91 -14.27 21.31
N ARG A 25 1.13 -14.89 20.14
CA ARG A 25 2.35 -14.75 19.35
C ARG A 25 2.00 -14.11 18.01
N ALA A 26 2.86 -13.21 17.53
CA ALA A 26 2.76 -12.63 16.21
C ALA A 26 3.88 -13.19 15.32
N LEU A 27 3.58 -13.47 14.06
CA LEU A 27 4.57 -13.66 13.01
C LEU A 27 4.90 -12.30 12.43
N CYS A 28 6.17 -11.90 12.50
CA CYS A 28 6.63 -10.66 11.90
C CYS A 28 7.05 -10.94 10.46
N VAL A 29 6.46 -10.21 9.52
CA VAL A 29 6.82 -10.25 8.10
C VAL A 29 7.45 -8.94 7.68
N ASP A 30 8.43 -9.00 6.80
CA ASP A 30 9.19 -7.85 6.31
C ASP A 30 8.69 -7.34 4.94
N LYS A 31 7.60 -7.92 4.42
CA LYS A 31 6.95 -7.54 3.15
C LYS A 31 5.44 -7.37 3.31
N LEU A 32 4.88 -6.44 2.55
CA LEU A 32 3.43 -6.26 2.36
C LEU A 32 2.94 -7.19 1.25
N GLY A 33 1.61 -7.33 1.10
CA GLY A 33 1.01 -8.16 0.07
C GLY A 33 0.46 -9.49 0.60
N TRP A 34 0.40 -10.51 -0.25
CA TRP A 34 -0.13 -11.81 0.15
C TRP A 34 0.87 -12.58 1.02
N HIS A 35 0.36 -13.14 2.12
CA HIS A 35 1.04 -14.14 2.92
C HIS A 35 0.06 -15.27 3.20
N ASP A 36 0.25 -16.40 2.52
CA ASP A 36 -0.68 -17.53 2.49
C ASP A 36 -2.11 -17.09 2.13
N LYS A 37 -3.01 -17.06 3.11
CA LYS A 37 -4.43 -16.70 2.95
C LYS A 37 -4.76 -15.31 3.50
N GLN A 38 -3.75 -14.55 3.92
CA GLN A 38 -3.93 -13.24 4.52
C GLN A 38 -3.24 -12.18 3.65
N TYR A 39 -3.92 -11.06 3.44
CA TYR A 39 -3.34 -9.90 2.77
C TYR A 39 -2.84 -8.91 3.81
N ILE A 40 -1.54 -8.66 3.84
CA ILE A 40 -0.86 -7.86 4.85
C ILE A 40 -0.73 -6.42 4.38
N LEU A 41 -1.32 -5.51 5.15
CA LEU A 41 -1.20 -4.07 5.03
C LEU A 41 -0.28 -3.52 6.13
N PRO A 42 0.23 -2.27 6.01
CA PRO A 42 1.11 -1.67 7.00
C PRO A 42 0.50 -1.61 8.42
N ASP A 43 -0.82 -1.48 8.51
CA ASP A 43 -1.56 -1.28 9.75
C ASP A 43 -2.41 -2.48 10.18
N ARG A 44 -2.68 -3.43 9.27
CA ARG A 44 -3.58 -4.57 9.52
C ARG A 44 -3.35 -5.75 8.58
N ALA A 45 -3.90 -6.90 8.93
CA ALA A 45 -4.01 -8.06 8.03
C ALA A 45 -5.49 -8.31 7.69
N ILE A 46 -5.79 -8.56 6.41
CA ILE A 46 -7.13 -8.92 5.91
C ILE A 46 -7.17 -10.44 5.68
N GLY A 47 -8.28 -11.08 6.05
CA GLY A 47 -8.47 -12.53 5.83
C GLY A 47 -7.93 -13.43 6.95
N SER A 48 -7.53 -12.85 8.10
CA SER A 48 -7.08 -13.64 9.25
C SER A 48 -8.20 -14.50 9.83
N ASP A 49 -7.95 -15.79 10.00
CA ASP A 49 -8.85 -16.73 10.72
C ASP A 49 -8.64 -16.70 12.25
N GLY A 50 -7.84 -15.73 12.74
CA GLY A 50 -7.55 -15.53 14.15
C GLY A 50 -6.57 -16.54 14.75
N LYS A 51 -6.11 -17.55 13.99
CA LYS A 51 -5.17 -18.57 14.49
C LYS A 51 -3.74 -18.05 14.56
N GLN A 52 -3.37 -17.12 13.69
CA GLN A 52 -2.04 -16.56 13.61
C GLN A 52 -2.11 -15.07 13.31
N LEU A 53 -1.62 -14.27 14.27
CA LEU A 53 -1.48 -12.83 14.11
C LEU A 53 -0.24 -12.57 13.24
N ILE A 54 -0.42 -12.03 12.05
CA ILE A 54 0.70 -11.63 11.17
C ILE A 54 0.78 -10.10 11.23
N VAL A 55 1.98 -9.58 11.50
CA VAL A 55 2.23 -8.15 11.63
C VAL A 55 3.39 -7.78 10.73
N TYR A 56 3.19 -6.73 9.93
CA TYR A 56 4.27 -6.14 9.17
C TYR A 56 5.26 -5.43 10.12
N GLN A 57 6.52 -5.86 10.10
CA GLN A 57 7.59 -5.23 10.85
C GLN A 57 8.86 -5.22 10.00
N SER A 58 9.24 -4.03 9.54
CA SER A 58 10.49 -3.82 8.81
C SER A 58 11.41 -2.87 9.57
N ALA A 59 12.72 -3.07 9.38
CA ALA A 59 13.77 -2.20 9.95
C ALA A 59 13.68 -0.76 9.42
N ASN A 60 13.10 -0.58 8.22
CA ASN A 60 12.83 0.71 7.62
C ASN A 60 11.35 1.05 7.78
N SER A 61 11.05 2.20 8.40
CA SER A 61 9.67 2.68 8.52
C SER A 61 9.09 2.95 7.13
N ILE A 62 8.16 2.11 6.67
CA ILE A 62 7.30 2.48 5.54
C ILE A 62 6.38 3.58 6.05
N ASN A 63 6.45 4.76 5.45
CA ASN A 63 5.40 5.76 5.61
C ASN A 63 4.16 5.21 4.88
N SER A 64 3.24 4.62 5.64
CA SER A 64 1.98 4.12 5.07
C SER A 64 1.31 5.23 4.28
N THR A 65 1.30 5.11 2.96
CA THR A 65 0.63 6.07 2.07
C THR A 65 -0.86 5.72 1.92
N LEU A 66 -1.27 4.59 2.50
CA LEU A 66 -2.65 4.15 2.57
C LEU A 66 -3.40 5.00 3.57
N THR A 67 -4.43 5.68 3.11
CA THR A 67 -5.23 6.58 3.93
C THR A 67 -6.67 6.54 3.49
N GLN A 68 -7.61 6.40 4.42
CA GLN A 68 -9.02 6.59 4.16
C GLN A 68 -9.45 8.03 4.48
N GLN A 69 -10.20 8.67 3.58
CA GLN A 69 -10.85 9.95 3.82
C GLN A 69 -12.31 9.88 3.37
N GLY A 70 -13.23 10.07 4.32
CA GLY A 70 -14.67 9.93 4.07
C GLY A 70 -15.12 8.47 3.99
N GLU A 71 -16.32 8.29 3.43
CA GLU A 71 -17.00 7.00 3.38
C GLU A 71 -16.95 6.36 1.99
N LEU A 72 -16.91 5.02 1.94
CA LEU A 72 -16.94 4.26 0.68
C LEU A 72 -18.17 4.60 -0.17
N ALA A 73 -19.33 4.80 0.46
CA ALA A 73 -20.55 5.20 -0.23
C ALA A 73 -20.38 6.55 -0.94
N GLN A 74 -19.71 7.51 -0.31
CA GLN A 74 -19.44 8.82 -0.90
C GLN A 74 -18.48 8.71 -2.08
N TRP A 75 -17.42 7.91 -1.96
CA TRP A 75 -16.49 7.66 -3.06
C TRP A 75 -17.21 7.00 -4.26
N ARG A 76 -18.00 5.97 -4.00
CA ARG A 76 -18.79 5.29 -5.04
C ARG A 76 -19.80 6.22 -5.71
N ASP A 77 -20.59 6.94 -4.91
CA ASP A 77 -21.77 7.65 -5.41
C ASP A 77 -21.40 8.99 -6.05
N ASN A 78 -20.37 9.68 -5.53
CA ASN A 78 -19.98 11.01 -6.01
C ASN A 78 -18.81 10.98 -7.01
N LEU A 79 -18.00 9.91 -7.03
CA LEU A 79 -16.84 9.81 -7.93
C LEU A 79 -16.97 8.66 -8.94
N CYS A 80 -17.34 7.44 -8.52
CA CYS A 80 -17.41 6.32 -9.47
C CYS A 80 -18.65 6.37 -10.38
N LYS A 81 -19.85 6.60 -9.82
CA LYS A 81 -21.10 6.62 -10.61
C LYS A 81 -21.07 7.65 -11.74
N PRO A 82 -20.64 8.91 -11.55
CA PRO A 82 -20.59 9.88 -12.65
C PRO A 82 -19.60 9.52 -13.76
N LEU A 83 -18.62 8.66 -13.47
CA LEU A 83 -17.54 8.29 -14.39
C LEU A 83 -17.73 6.89 -14.99
N ALA A 84 -18.82 6.19 -14.67
CA ALA A 84 -19.06 4.81 -15.07
C ALA A 84 -19.12 4.62 -16.60
N GLU A 85 -19.59 5.62 -17.33
CA GLU A 85 -19.66 5.59 -18.80
C GLU A 85 -18.31 5.89 -19.49
N GLN A 86 -17.29 6.29 -18.72
CA GLN A 86 -15.97 6.65 -19.26
C GLN A 86 -15.02 5.46 -19.14
N SER A 87 -14.93 4.66 -20.22
CA SER A 87 -14.13 3.42 -20.26
C SER A 87 -12.70 3.57 -19.76
N ARG A 88 -12.01 4.68 -20.08
CA ARG A 88 -10.64 4.95 -19.61
C ARG A 88 -10.54 5.17 -18.10
N PHE A 89 -11.55 5.75 -17.47
CA PHE A 89 -11.58 5.94 -16.03
C PHE A 89 -11.95 4.66 -15.30
N VAL A 90 -12.94 3.92 -15.82
CA VAL A 90 -13.29 2.59 -15.32
C VAL A 90 -12.08 1.66 -15.40
N PHE A 91 -11.39 1.62 -16.54
CA PHE A 91 -10.16 0.85 -16.71
C PHE A 91 -9.10 1.23 -15.68
N SER A 92 -8.87 2.52 -15.46
CA SER A 92 -7.87 2.99 -14.50
C SER A 92 -8.20 2.56 -13.06
N ILE A 93 -9.47 2.59 -12.66
CA ILE A 93 -9.93 2.11 -11.35
C ILE A 93 -9.81 0.59 -11.27
N ALA A 94 -10.16 -0.14 -12.32
CA ALA A 94 -10.02 -1.60 -12.37
C ALA A 94 -8.56 -2.03 -12.20
N CYS A 95 -7.61 -1.36 -12.86
CA CYS A 95 -6.19 -1.61 -12.67
C CYS A 95 -5.75 -1.39 -11.22
N ALA A 96 -6.36 -0.44 -10.51
CA ALA A 96 -6.05 -0.21 -9.10
C ALA A 96 -6.42 -1.39 -8.20
N PHE A 97 -7.43 -2.18 -8.55
CA PHE A 97 -7.82 -3.39 -7.82
C PHE A 97 -7.13 -4.66 -8.33
N ALA A 98 -6.68 -4.66 -9.59
CA ALA A 98 -6.13 -5.85 -10.23
C ALA A 98 -4.89 -6.37 -9.50
N GLY A 99 -4.05 -5.48 -8.93
CA GLY A 99 -2.81 -5.85 -8.23
C GLY A 99 -3.00 -6.95 -7.18
N GLN A 100 -4.06 -6.85 -6.37
CA GLN A 100 -4.37 -7.81 -5.31
C GLN A 100 -4.88 -9.16 -5.81
N LEU A 101 -5.33 -9.23 -7.06
CA LEU A 101 -5.94 -10.43 -7.62
C LEU A 101 -4.94 -11.28 -8.40
N LEU A 102 -3.81 -10.70 -8.82
CA LEU A 102 -2.84 -11.37 -9.70
C LEU A 102 -2.25 -12.63 -9.06
N GLU A 103 -1.75 -12.52 -7.81
CA GLU A 103 -1.20 -13.66 -7.05
C GLU A 103 -2.23 -14.79 -6.89
N LEU A 104 -3.48 -14.44 -6.56
CA LEU A 104 -4.57 -15.42 -6.39
C LEU A 104 -4.95 -16.14 -7.69
N LEU A 105 -4.69 -15.51 -8.83
CA LEU A 105 -4.98 -16.05 -10.15
C LEU A 105 -3.73 -16.66 -10.80
N GLU A 106 -2.60 -16.71 -10.10
CA GLU A 106 -1.32 -17.22 -10.60
C GLU A 106 -0.85 -16.52 -11.89
N TYR A 107 -1.15 -15.22 -12.02
CA TYR A 107 -0.69 -14.41 -13.15
C TYR A 107 0.46 -13.49 -12.75
N ASP A 108 1.44 -13.39 -13.63
CA ASP A 108 2.44 -12.33 -13.56
C ASP A 108 1.79 -10.95 -13.76
N GLY A 109 2.30 -9.96 -13.03
CA GLY A 109 1.82 -8.58 -13.13
C GLY A 109 2.17 -7.88 -14.44
N GLY A 110 1.64 -6.67 -14.61
CA GLY A 110 1.86 -5.87 -15.81
C GLY A 110 1.62 -4.38 -15.57
N GLY A 111 2.02 -3.58 -16.56
CA GLY A 111 1.87 -2.12 -16.54
C GLY A 111 1.13 -1.60 -17.77
N PHE A 112 0.41 -0.49 -17.60
CA PHE A 112 -0.28 0.20 -18.69
C PHE A 112 0.19 1.63 -18.81
N HIS A 113 0.31 2.13 -20.04
CA HIS A 113 0.67 3.51 -20.31
C HIS A 113 -0.46 4.21 -21.06
N LEU A 114 -1.07 5.22 -20.42
CA LEU A 114 -2.08 6.06 -21.05
C LEU A 114 -1.41 7.09 -21.98
N LEU A 115 -1.50 6.87 -23.29
CA LEU A 115 -1.00 7.78 -24.32
C LEU A 115 -2.12 8.67 -24.86
N GLY A 116 -1.81 9.93 -25.16
CA GLY A 116 -2.74 10.86 -25.77
C GLY A 116 -2.28 12.31 -25.67
N SER A 117 -2.97 13.21 -26.37
CA SER A 117 -2.70 14.67 -26.33
C SER A 117 -2.87 15.26 -24.93
N SER A 118 -2.28 16.44 -24.69
CA SER A 118 -2.47 17.16 -23.42
C SER A 118 -3.96 17.36 -23.13
N SER A 119 -4.32 17.43 -21.84
CA SER A 119 -5.69 17.63 -21.36
C SER A 119 -6.71 16.52 -21.68
N MET A 120 -6.28 15.34 -22.12
CA MET A 120 -7.15 14.18 -22.37
C MET A 120 -7.47 13.32 -21.12
N GLY A 121 -7.31 13.87 -19.92
CA GLY A 121 -7.68 13.18 -18.68
C GLY A 121 -6.66 12.16 -18.14
N LYS A 122 -5.46 12.02 -18.72
CA LYS A 122 -4.41 11.10 -18.23
C LYS A 122 -4.08 11.27 -16.75
N SER A 123 -3.86 12.51 -16.32
CA SER A 123 -3.59 12.83 -14.91
C SER A 123 -4.79 12.56 -14.01
N LEU A 124 -6.01 12.71 -14.54
CA LEU A 124 -7.22 12.39 -13.80
C LEU A 124 -7.37 10.87 -13.61
N SER A 125 -7.12 10.06 -14.65
CA SER A 125 -7.09 8.60 -14.55
C SER A 125 -6.15 8.12 -13.44
N LEU A 126 -4.91 8.64 -13.41
CA LEU A 126 -3.95 8.29 -12.36
C LEU A 126 -4.45 8.66 -10.96
N LYS A 127 -5.09 9.83 -10.82
CA LYS A 127 -5.67 10.25 -9.54
C LYS A 127 -6.86 9.38 -9.12
N LEU A 128 -7.68 8.94 -10.07
CA LEU A 128 -8.80 8.04 -9.81
C LEU A 128 -8.31 6.68 -9.31
N ALA A 129 -7.31 6.11 -9.98
CA ALA A 129 -6.69 4.87 -9.55
C ALA A 129 -6.06 5.00 -8.15
N ALA A 130 -5.31 6.09 -7.92
CA ALA A 130 -4.71 6.38 -6.62
C ALA A 130 -5.74 6.56 -5.50
N SER A 131 -6.94 7.09 -5.81
CA SER A 131 -8.01 7.31 -4.82
C SER A 131 -8.57 6.03 -4.21
N VAL A 132 -8.32 4.87 -4.82
CA VAL A 132 -8.67 3.55 -4.27
C VAL A 132 -7.86 3.26 -3.00
N TRP A 133 -6.60 3.69 -2.97
CA TRP A 133 -5.64 3.29 -1.93
C TRP A 133 -5.28 4.42 -0.97
N GLY A 134 -5.37 5.67 -1.40
CA GLY A 134 -5.00 6.79 -0.54
C GLY A 134 -5.29 8.16 -1.14
N ASN A 135 -4.75 9.20 -0.51
CA ASN A 135 -4.88 10.55 -1.02
C ASN A 135 -4.14 10.69 -2.38
N PRO A 136 -4.84 10.99 -3.49
CA PRO A 136 -4.21 11.02 -4.82
C PRO A 136 -3.03 11.98 -4.94
N ASN A 137 -3.00 13.07 -4.18
CA ASN A 137 -1.92 14.05 -4.23
C ASN A 137 -0.65 13.59 -3.48
N LYS A 138 -0.78 12.61 -2.57
CA LYS A 138 0.34 12.03 -1.82
C LYS A 138 0.73 10.66 -2.36
N TYR A 139 -0.25 9.91 -2.85
CA TYR A 139 -0.08 8.56 -3.39
C TYR A 139 0.60 8.63 -4.76
N VAL A 140 0.18 9.52 -5.67
CA VAL A 140 0.79 9.67 -7.01
C VAL A 140 2.26 10.10 -6.95
N LYS A 141 3.18 9.16 -7.22
CA LYS A 141 4.62 9.45 -7.34
C LYS A 141 4.97 9.82 -8.78
N THR A 142 5.89 10.77 -8.95
CA THR A 142 6.40 11.20 -10.26
C THR A 142 7.58 10.33 -10.69
N TRP A 143 7.72 10.11 -12.00
CA TRP A 143 8.81 9.33 -12.64
C TRP A 143 10.22 9.87 -12.34
N ARG A 144 10.35 11.09 -11.78
CA ARG A 144 11.64 11.61 -11.33
C ARG A 144 11.98 11.02 -9.96
N SER A 145 12.42 9.77 -9.97
CA SER A 145 13.04 9.11 -8.84
C SER A 145 14.27 8.33 -9.31
N THR A 146 15.23 8.10 -8.43
CA THR A 146 16.38 7.23 -8.73
C THR A 146 15.92 5.78 -8.81
N ASP A 147 16.63 4.93 -9.56
CA ASP A 147 16.22 3.52 -9.78
C ASP A 147 16.00 2.77 -8.45
N ASN A 148 16.86 2.96 -7.45
CA ASN A 148 16.69 2.39 -6.10
C ASN A 148 15.44 2.90 -5.36
N ALA A 149 14.99 4.13 -5.63
CA ALA A 149 13.79 4.70 -5.03
C ALA A 149 12.51 4.19 -5.70
N LEU A 150 12.58 3.81 -6.99
CA LEU A 150 11.51 3.12 -7.70
C LEU A 150 11.37 1.67 -7.20
N GLU A 151 12.47 0.94 -7.05
CA GLU A 151 12.47 -0.42 -6.50
C GLU A 151 11.97 -0.47 -5.05
N SER A 152 12.40 0.47 -4.20
CA SER A 152 11.89 0.61 -2.84
C SER A 152 10.40 0.94 -2.81
N THR A 153 9.89 1.72 -3.78
CA THR A 153 8.45 1.98 -3.87
C THR A 153 7.69 0.77 -4.44
N ALA A 154 8.28 0.03 -5.37
CA ALA A 154 7.68 -1.17 -5.92
C ALA A 154 7.56 -2.26 -4.84
N SER A 155 8.56 -2.40 -3.97
CA SER A 155 8.48 -3.30 -2.81
C SER A 155 7.47 -2.84 -1.74
N GLU A 156 7.26 -1.51 -1.60
CA GLU A 156 6.14 -0.96 -0.80
C GLU A 156 4.75 -1.27 -1.41
N HIS A 157 4.68 -1.62 -2.70
CA HIS A 157 3.47 -2.00 -3.43
C HIS A 157 3.50 -3.46 -3.88
N ASN A 158 4.24 -4.33 -3.19
CA ASN A 158 4.28 -5.74 -3.52
C ASN A 158 2.84 -6.32 -3.44
N ASP A 159 2.40 -6.98 -4.51
CA ASP A 159 1.02 -7.44 -4.73
C ASP A 159 -0.05 -6.33 -4.64
N SER A 160 0.34 -5.10 -4.96
CA SER A 160 -0.52 -3.92 -4.96
C SER A 160 -0.30 -3.06 -6.19
N PHE A 161 -1.26 -2.20 -6.48
CA PHE A 161 -1.22 -1.33 -7.65
C PHE A 161 -0.14 -0.25 -7.50
N TYR A 162 0.80 -0.22 -8.44
CA TYR A 162 1.83 0.81 -8.53
C TYR A 162 1.58 1.76 -9.70
N HIS A 163 1.39 3.05 -9.41
CA HIS A 163 1.17 4.09 -10.41
C HIS A 163 2.39 5.00 -10.55
N LEU A 164 2.66 5.41 -11.79
CA LEU A 164 3.77 6.29 -12.14
C LEU A 164 3.30 7.39 -13.09
N MET A 165 3.56 8.66 -12.73
CA MET A 165 3.27 9.81 -13.60
C MET A 165 4.54 10.34 -14.29
N ARG A 166 4.55 10.39 -15.62
CA ARG A 166 5.64 11.02 -16.40
C ARG A 166 5.71 12.53 -16.13
N SER A 167 6.90 13.06 -15.86
CA SER A 167 7.14 14.52 -15.87
C SER A 167 7.50 15.00 -17.28
N ALA A 168 7.16 16.23 -17.64
CA ALA A 168 7.20 16.77 -19.00
C ALA A 168 8.60 16.92 -19.67
N ASN A 169 9.70 16.42 -19.09
CA ASN A 169 11.06 16.60 -19.63
C ASN A 169 11.85 15.28 -19.76
N VAL A 170 11.32 14.34 -20.53
CA VAL A 170 12.13 13.23 -21.08
C VAL A 170 11.81 13.12 -22.57
N ILE A 171 12.65 13.73 -23.39
CA ILE A 171 12.75 13.50 -24.82
C ILE A 171 13.74 12.34 -24.97
N PRO A 172 13.32 11.17 -25.50
CA PRO A 172 14.29 10.13 -25.84
C PRO A 172 15.14 10.60 -27.04
N LYS A 173 16.46 10.39 -26.96
CA LYS A 173 17.34 10.45 -28.12
C LYS A 173 17.12 9.22 -28.99
#